data_AF-G0M1X0-F1
#
_entry.id   AF-G0M1X0-F1
#
_cell.length_a   1.000
_cell.length_b   1.000
_cell.length_c   1.000
_cell.angle_alpha   90.00
_cell.angle_beta   90.00
_cell.angle_gamma   90.00
#
_symmetry.space_group_name_H-M   'P 1'
#
loop_
_entity.id
_entity.type
_entity.pdbx_description
1 polymer ?
#
loop_
_entity_poly.entity_id
_entity_poly.type
_entity_poly.pdbx_seq_one_letter_code
_entity_poly.pdbx_strand_id
1 'polypeptide(L)' 'MSNSNNDKTMFAMRIDKAEKEQLKLLYKDMGLDLSTAVNLFFKQSLLENGLPFRPTRTADSNAERK' A
#
# COMPACT_ATOMS: atom_id res chain seq x y z
N MET A 1 -14.42 -30.43 -2.29
CA MET A 1 -14.90 -29.19 -2.93
C MET A 1 -14.78 -28.08 -1.91
N SER A 2 -13.70 -27.29 -1.97
CA SER A 2 -13.45 -26.23 -1.00
C SER A 2 -14.21 -24.98 -1.44
N ASN A 3 -15.33 -24.70 -0.78
CA ASN A 3 -16.12 -23.50 -0.99
C ASN A 3 -15.32 -22.33 -0.38
N SER A 4 -14.53 -21.64 -1.20
CA SER A 4 -13.75 -20.49 -0.75
C SER A 4 -14.70 -19.31 -0.61
N ASN A 5 -15.32 -19.16 0.56
CA ASN A 5 -16.10 -17.98 0.91
C ASN A 5 -15.16 -16.77 0.84
N ASN A 6 -15.38 -15.89 -0.14
CA ASN A 6 -14.62 -14.66 -0.33
C ASN A 6 -15.13 -13.60 0.64
N ASP A 7 -15.02 -13.89 1.93
CA ASP A 7 -15.51 -13.05 3.02
C ASP A 7 -14.61 -11.81 3.12
N LYS A 8 -15.01 -10.75 2.41
CA LYS A 8 -14.37 -9.44 2.51
C LYS A 8 -14.77 -8.82 3.85
N THR A 9 -13.78 -8.49 4.67
CA THR A 9 -13.98 -7.79 5.95
C THR A 9 -13.62 -6.32 5.83
N MET A 10 -14.20 -5.49 6.70
CA MET A 10 -13.90 -4.06 6.76
C MET A 10 -12.63 -3.81 7.57
N PHE A 11 -11.71 -3.02 7.00
CA PHE A 11 -10.51 -2.57 7.66
C PHE A 11 -10.58 -1.06 7.94
N ALA A 12 -10.56 -0.68 9.22
CA ALA A 12 -10.57 0.72 9.64
C ALA A 12 -9.16 1.16 10.06
N MET A 13 -8.68 2.24 9.45
CA MET A 13 -7.38 2.87 9.77
C MET A 13 -7.61 4.32 10.18
N ARG A 14 -6.85 4.79 11.17
CA ARG A 14 -6.79 6.20 11.56
C ARG A 14 -5.71 6.89 10.74
N ILE A 15 -6.06 8.03 10.15
CA ILE A 15 -5.16 8.88 9.36
C ILE A 15 -5.63 10.32 9.50
N ASP A 16 -4.70 11.27 9.47
CA ASP A 16 -5.05 12.69 9.48
C ASP A 16 -5.80 13.08 8.22
N LYS A 17 -6.76 14.00 8.36
CA LYS A 17 -7.62 14.43 7.24
C LYS A 17 -6.80 15.04 6.10
N ALA A 18 -5.82 15.88 6.42
CA ALA A 18 -4.97 16.52 5.42
C ALA A 18 -4.14 15.49 4.65
N GLU A 19 -3.50 14.56 5.36
CA GLU A 19 -2.70 13.48 4.78
C GLU A 19 -3.56 12.58 3.88
N LYS A 20 -4.77 12.22 4.32
CA LYS A 20 -5.72 11.42 3.53
C LYS A 20 -6.05 12.08 2.20
N GLU A 21 -6.32 13.38 2.19
CA GLU A 21 -6.64 14.10 0.95
C GLU A 21 -5.41 14.23 0.03
N GLN A 22 -4.22 14.44 0.58
CA GLN A 22 -2.97 14.42 -0.19
C GLN A 22 -2.72 13.06 -0.85
N LEU A 23 -2.87 11.97 -0.10
CA LEU A 23 -2.71 10.60 -0.63
C LEU A 23 -3.78 10.30 -1.69
N LYS A 24 -5.03 10.72 -1.49
CA LYS A 24 -6.09 10.54 -2.49
C LYS A 24 -5.75 11.22 -3.82
N LEU A 25 -5.26 12.46 -3.78
CA LEU A 25 -4.87 13.18 -4.99
C LEU A 25 -3.70 12.47 -5.68
N LEU A 26 -2.67 12.10 -4.90
CA LEU A 26 -1.51 11.37 -5.40
C LEU A 26 -1.89 10.05 -6.10
N TYR A 27 -2.73 9.22 -5.47
CA TYR A 27 -3.15 7.95 -6.08
C TYR A 27 -4.10 8.17 -7.26
N LYS A 28 -4.97 9.17 -7.20
CA LYS A 28 -5.87 9.51 -8.30
C LYS A 28 -5.11 9.95 -9.55
N ASP A 29 -4.03 10.70 -9.39
CA ASP A 29 -3.14 11.10 -10.49
C ASP A 29 -2.45 9.88 -11.13
N MET A 30 -2.26 8.81 -10.36
CA MET A 30 -1.79 7.50 -10.85
C MET A 30 -2.92 6.59 -11.37
N GLY A 31 -4.18 7.06 -11.40
CA GLY A 31 -5.34 6.26 -11.82
C GLY A 31 -5.80 5.22 -10.80
N LEU A 32 -5.44 5.39 -9.52
CA LEU A 32 -5.75 4.47 -8.43
C LEU A 32 -6.62 5.14 -7.36
N ASP A 33 -7.53 4.37 -6.78
CA ASP A 33 -8.20 4.78 -5.53
C ASP A 33 -7.32 4.44 -4.32
N LEU A 34 -7.43 5.25 -3.25
CA LEU A 34 -6.67 5.05 -2.01
C LEU A 34 -6.85 3.62 -1.44
N SER A 35 -8.07 3.07 -1.48
CA SER A 35 -8.34 1.71 -0.99
C SER A 35 -7.64 0.64 -1.84
N THR A 36 -7.51 0.87 -3.14
CA THR A 36 -6.82 -0.04 -4.05
C THR A 36 -5.32 -0.02 -3.78
N ALA A 37 -4.74 1.17 -3.59
CA ALA A 37 -3.34 1.32 -3.22
C ALA A 37 -3.01 0.59 -1.91
N VAL A 38 -3.82 0.78 -0.85
CA VAL A 38 -3.63 0.10 0.44
C VAL A 38 -3.72 -1.43 0.30
N ASN A 39 -4.68 -1.93 -0.48
CA ASN A 39 -4.80 -3.37 -0.73
C ASN A 39 -3.59 -3.95 -1.48
N LEU A 40 -2.99 -3.19 -2.40
CA LEU A 40 -1.77 -3.60 -3.10
C LEU A 40 -0.61 -3.75 -2.11
N PHE A 41 -0.44 -2.82 -1.16
CA PHE A 41 0.58 -2.94 -0.12
C PHE A 41 0.43 -4.23 0.70
N PHE A 42 -0.78 -4.56 1.14
CA PHE A 42 -1.00 -5.79 1.91
C PHE A 42 -0.74 -7.06 1.10
N LYS A 43 -1.15 -7.07 -0.18
CA LYS A 43 -0.84 -8.20 -1.07
C LYS A 43 0.68 -8.36 -1.24
N GLN A 44 1.40 -7.27 -1.44
CA GLN A 44 2.86 -7.33 -1.59
C GLN A 44 3.54 -7.84 -0.31
N SER A 45 3.10 -7.38 0.86
CA SER A 45 3.59 -7.88 2.14
C SER A 45 3.41 -9.39 2.31
N LEU A 46 2.25 -9.92 1.90
CA LEU A 46 1.98 -11.36 1.93
C LEU A 46 2.87 -12.13 0.94
N LEU A 47 3.11 -11.57 -0.25
CA LEU A 47 3.95 -12.20 -1.28
C LEU A 47 5.43 -12.25 -0.86
N GLU A 48 5.95 -11.19 -0.26
CA GLU A 48 7.36 -11.09 0.16
C GLU A 48 7.60 -11.66 1.57
N ASN A 49 6.53 -12.01 2.29
CA ASN A 49 6.58 -12.32 3.73
C ASN A 49 7.35 -11.25 4.51
N GLY A 50 7.05 -9.98 4.22
CA GLY A 50 7.86 -8.83 4.64
C GLY A 50 7.18 -7.48 4.41
N LEU A 51 7.96 -6.40 4.53
CA LEU A 51 7.49 -5.05 4.21
C LEU A 51 7.52 -4.83 2.70
N PRO A 52 6.53 -4.12 2.13
CA PRO A 52 6.39 -3.94 0.68
C PRO A 52 7.42 -2.96 0.09
N PHE A 53 8.26 -2.39 0.96
CA PHE A 53 9.42 -1.58 0.62
C PHE A 53 10.53 -1.89 1.63
N ARG A 54 11.78 -1.71 1.21
CA ARG A 54 12.94 -1.89 2.09
C ARG A 54 13.06 -0.65 2.99
N PRO A 55 12.92 -0.75 4.32
CA PRO A 55 13.11 0.38 5.19
C PRO A 55 14.59 0.81 5.15
N THR A 56 14.84 2.06 4.78
CA THR A 56 16.18 2.64 4.85
C THR A 56 16.20 3.73 5.92
N ARG A 57 17.29 3.79 6.70
CA ARG A 57 17.47 4.83 7.74
C ARG A 57 17.94 6.16 7.14
N THR A 58 18.55 6.08 5.97
CA THR A 58 18.97 7.20 5.13
C THR A 58 18.21 7.09 3.82
N ALA A 59 17.62 8.19 3.35
CA ALA A 59 17.10 8.26 2.00
C ALA A 59 18.31 8.25 1.05
N ASP A 60 18.88 7.07 0.83
CA ASP A 60 20.06 6.90 -0.02
C ASP A 60 19.63 7.25 -1.45
N SER A 61 19.95 8.47 -1.86
CA SER A 61 19.56 9.08 -3.12
C SER A 61 20.21 8.43 -4.35
N ASN A 62 20.91 7.29 -4.18
CA ASN A 62 21.94 6.82 -5.11
C ASN A 62 21.89 5.30 -5.40
N ALA A 63 20.73 4.64 -5.33
CA ALA A 63 20.61 3.28 -5.83
C ALA A 63 20.31 3.29 -7.35
N GLU A 64 21.34 3.55 -8.17
CA GLU A 64 21.61 2.96 -9.50
C GLU A 64 22.68 3.74 -10.30
N ARG A 65 23.96 3.39 -10.06
CA ARG A 65 24.95 3.22 -11.14
C ARG A 65 25.61 1.86 -10.93
N LYS A 66 25.08 0.84 -11.58
CA LYS A 66 25.83 -0.37 -11.95
C LYS A 66 25.56 -0.67 -13.40
#